data_AF-A0A2N9NLB8-F1
#
_entry.id   AF-A0A2N9NLB8-F1
#
_cell.length_a   1.000
_cell.length_b   1.000
_cell.length_c   1.000
_cell.angle_alpha   90.00
_cell.angle_beta   90.00
_cell.angle_gamma   90.00
#
_symmetry.space_group_name_H-M   'P 1'
#
loop_
_entity.id
_entity.type
_entity.pdbx_description
1 polymer ?
#
loop_
_entity_poly.entity_id
_entity_poly.type
_entity_poly.pdbx_seq_one_letter_code
_entity_poly.pdbx_strand_id
1 'polypeptide(L)'
;MNTKTTKYLSVEEAAKRGSKGEFFQNVGEAVIPRLIENGLLHGKKEKDRQLVADDEALARVMKLGVESFVYNQQGYSFMAVRTPIDQVAAKLKARPGVAQYEESVKPLRMVKGAEVQPDEKVRHTFLVQMRDSPEWSVLIQTVHWFHSCDSVMGTALACALSKEFQTLAAAAWDDDFSGSSLIVCEKGNQQAAISDEGEEDGWEGFYEFFYEQGIYLPELFIATSKGTPILYAADPAKVQRADYVVLKVPREVESQGPHVVEKVGMMAEAIAEGLDDEEAFMGHMREGIWRQAQAILAAGEF
;
A
#
# COMPACT_ATOMS: atom_id res chain seq x y z
N MET A 1 1.74 -36.39 -28.30
CA MET A 1 1.50 -35.18 -27.49
C MET A 1 0.60 -35.57 -26.34
N ASN A 2 1.11 -35.63 -25.11
CA ASN A 2 0.27 -35.84 -23.94
C ASN A 2 -0.50 -34.53 -23.69
N THR A 3 -1.78 -34.50 -24.04
CA THR A 3 -2.72 -33.51 -23.52
C THR A 3 -2.79 -33.69 -22.02
N LYS A 4 -1.97 -32.95 -21.26
CA LYS A 4 -2.20 -32.80 -19.82
C LYS A 4 -3.59 -32.20 -19.67
N THR A 5 -4.53 -33.01 -19.19
CA THR A 5 -5.85 -32.54 -18.81
C THR A 5 -5.66 -31.47 -17.74
N THR A 6 -6.03 -30.23 -18.04
CA THR A 6 -5.99 -29.13 -17.06
C THR A 6 -6.85 -29.53 -15.87
N LYS A 7 -6.23 -29.64 -14.69
CA LYS A 7 -6.93 -29.93 -13.45
C LYS A 7 -7.70 -28.68 -13.03
N TYR A 8 -8.94 -28.84 -12.59
CA TYR A 8 -9.74 -27.77 -12.03
C TYR A 8 -9.96 -28.02 -10.54
N LEU A 9 -10.04 -26.94 -9.77
CA LEU A 9 -10.30 -26.93 -8.33
C LEU A 9 -11.54 -26.11 -8.05
N SER A 10 -12.21 -26.38 -6.93
CA SER A 10 -13.18 -25.41 -6.43
C SER A 10 -12.48 -24.14 -5.93
N VAL A 11 -13.20 -23.02 -5.90
CA VAL A 11 -12.67 -21.75 -5.37
C VAL A 11 -12.22 -21.93 -3.92
N GLU A 12 -12.99 -22.64 -3.11
CA GLU A 12 -12.69 -22.91 -1.69
C GLU A 12 -11.42 -23.78 -1.54
N GLU A 13 -11.22 -24.74 -2.44
CA GLU A 13 -9.98 -25.54 -2.47
C GLU A 13 -8.77 -24.72 -2.90
N ALA A 14 -8.94 -23.77 -3.82
CA ALA A 14 -7.89 -22.89 -4.28
C ALA A 14 -7.52 -21.84 -3.22
N ALA A 15 -8.49 -21.22 -2.56
CA ALA A 15 -8.28 -20.21 -1.52
C ALA A 15 -7.49 -20.74 -0.30
N LYS A 16 -7.62 -22.04 -0.01
CA LYS A 16 -6.82 -22.74 1.01
C LYS A 16 -5.34 -22.94 0.62
N ARG A 17 -4.97 -22.65 -0.62
CA ARG A 17 -3.60 -22.78 -1.14
C ARG A 17 -2.89 -21.44 -1.11
N GLY A 18 -2.48 -20.98 0.06
CA GLY A 18 -1.67 -19.76 0.15
C GLY A 18 -1.37 -19.38 1.59
N SER A 19 -2.34 -19.55 2.48
CA SER A 19 -2.17 -19.24 3.89
C SER A 19 -3.01 -20.17 4.79
N LYS A 20 -2.59 -20.32 6.04
CA LYS A 20 -3.34 -21.06 7.07
C LYS A 20 -4.39 -20.20 7.79
N GLY A 21 -4.39 -18.89 7.59
CA GLY A 21 -5.33 -17.97 8.24
C GLY A 21 -6.70 -17.96 7.57
N GLU A 22 -7.78 -17.95 8.37
CA GLU A 22 -9.16 -17.88 7.86
C GLU A 22 -9.41 -16.60 7.06
N PHE A 23 -8.85 -15.46 7.49
CA PHE A 23 -8.96 -14.19 6.76
C PHE A 23 -8.48 -14.30 5.30
N PHE A 24 -7.27 -14.81 5.06
CA PHE A 24 -6.73 -14.94 3.70
C PHE A 24 -7.46 -15.98 2.85
N GLN A 25 -8.09 -16.97 3.49
CA GLN A 25 -8.95 -17.92 2.77
C GLN A 25 -10.21 -17.20 2.29
N ASN A 26 -10.86 -16.41 3.14
CA ASN A 26 -12.00 -15.59 2.74
C ASN A 26 -11.62 -14.63 1.60
N VAL A 27 -10.41 -14.05 1.65
CA VAL A 27 -9.89 -13.22 0.55
C VAL A 27 -9.77 -13.96 -0.75
N GLY A 28 -9.16 -15.15 -0.73
CA GLY A 28 -9.08 -15.99 -1.92
C GLY A 28 -10.47 -16.34 -2.47
N GLU A 29 -11.43 -16.65 -1.59
CA GLU A 29 -12.79 -17.03 -1.99
C GLU A 29 -13.55 -15.88 -2.67
N ALA A 30 -13.35 -14.65 -2.21
CA ALA A 30 -13.96 -13.47 -2.80
C ALA A 30 -13.29 -13.00 -4.10
N VAL A 31 -11.95 -13.01 -4.14
CA VAL A 31 -11.19 -12.38 -5.23
C VAL A 31 -11.02 -13.32 -6.44
N ILE A 32 -10.85 -14.63 -6.23
CA ILE A 32 -10.65 -15.59 -7.34
C ILE A 32 -11.78 -15.53 -8.39
N PRO A 33 -13.08 -15.52 -8.02
CA PRO A 33 -14.17 -15.35 -8.98
C PRO A 33 -14.03 -14.11 -9.85
N ARG A 34 -13.71 -12.95 -9.26
CA ARG A 34 -13.57 -11.68 -9.98
C ARG A 34 -12.38 -11.69 -10.93
N LEU A 35 -11.24 -12.26 -10.50
CA LEU A 35 -10.09 -12.47 -11.38
C LEU A 35 -10.40 -13.38 -12.58
N ILE A 36 -11.31 -14.35 -12.44
CA ILE A 36 -11.80 -15.16 -13.57
C ILE A 36 -12.67 -14.31 -14.50
N GLU A 37 -13.58 -13.51 -13.94
CA GLU A 37 -14.45 -12.61 -14.71
C GLU A 37 -13.65 -11.57 -15.51
N ASN A 38 -12.56 -11.07 -14.94
CA ASN A 38 -11.62 -10.14 -15.58
C ASN A 38 -10.65 -10.84 -16.56
N GLY A 39 -10.72 -12.17 -16.70
CA GLY A 39 -9.91 -12.94 -17.64
C GLY A 39 -8.44 -13.14 -17.22
N LEU A 40 -8.10 -12.84 -15.96
CA LEU A 40 -6.76 -13.02 -15.40
C LEU A 40 -6.52 -14.46 -14.93
N LEU A 41 -7.60 -15.17 -14.57
CA LEU A 41 -7.58 -16.59 -14.26
C LEU A 41 -8.49 -17.37 -15.20
N HIS A 42 -8.11 -18.60 -15.51
CA HIS A 42 -9.00 -19.50 -16.25
C HIS A 42 -9.94 -20.20 -15.28
N GLY A 43 -11.24 -20.09 -15.54
CA GLY A 43 -12.25 -20.79 -14.77
C GLY A 43 -13.41 -21.29 -15.62
N LYS A 44 -14.26 -22.11 -15.01
CA LYS A 44 -15.52 -22.57 -15.59
C LYS A 44 -16.58 -22.70 -14.50
N LYS A 45 -17.83 -22.51 -14.88
CA LYS A 45 -18.97 -22.86 -14.03
C LYS A 45 -19.33 -24.33 -14.24
N GLU A 46 -19.50 -25.06 -13.14
CA GLU A 46 -20.00 -26.43 -13.15
C GLU A 46 -21.16 -26.54 -12.16
N LYS A 47 -22.39 -26.61 -12.69
CA LYS A 47 -23.63 -26.44 -11.90
C LYS A 47 -23.59 -25.11 -11.14
N ASP A 48 -23.74 -25.16 -9.81
CA ASP A 48 -23.76 -23.99 -8.92
C ASP A 48 -22.38 -23.64 -8.37
N ARG A 49 -21.29 -24.22 -8.90
CA ARG A 49 -19.92 -23.98 -8.41
C ARG A 49 -19.06 -23.31 -9.47
N GLN A 50 -18.30 -22.31 -9.04
CA GLN A 50 -17.19 -21.74 -9.81
C GLN A 50 -15.95 -22.62 -9.61
N LEU A 51 -15.31 -23.03 -10.69
CA LEU A 51 -14.06 -23.78 -10.67
C LEU A 51 -12.95 -22.97 -11.31
N VAL A 52 -11.73 -23.08 -10.79
CA VAL A 52 -10.53 -22.42 -11.30
C VAL A 52 -9.52 -23.46 -11.79
N ALA A 53 -8.81 -23.15 -12.87
CA ALA A 53 -7.75 -24.01 -13.40
C ALA A 53 -6.54 -24.02 -12.43
N ASP A 54 -6.06 -25.21 -12.11
CA ASP A 54 -4.82 -25.45 -11.34
C ASP A 54 -3.61 -25.28 -12.27
N ASP A 55 -3.38 -24.05 -12.71
CA ASP A 55 -2.35 -23.69 -13.69
C ASP A 55 -1.33 -22.67 -13.13
N GLU A 56 -0.40 -22.26 -13.98
CA GLU A 56 0.66 -21.32 -13.58
C GLU A 56 0.10 -19.93 -13.26
N ALA A 57 -1.03 -19.53 -13.84
CA ALA A 57 -1.65 -18.24 -13.55
C ALA A 57 -2.19 -18.22 -12.11
N LEU A 58 -2.95 -19.26 -11.72
CA LEU A 58 -3.39 -19.41 -10.33
C LEU A 58 -2.19 -19.50 -9.38
N ALA A 59 -1.18 -20.31 -9.72
CA ALA A 59 0.00 -20.45 -8.88
C ALA A 59 0.81 -19.14 -8.72
N ARG A 60 0.76 -18.23 -9.70
CA ARG A 60 1.32 -16.88 -9.56
C ARG A 60 0.45 -16.02 -8.67
N VAL A 61 -0.86 -15.92 -8.91
CA VAL A 61 -1.79 -15.14 -8.07
C VAL A 61 -1.72 -15.56 -6.60
N MET A 62 -1.74 -16.86 -6.30
CA MET A 62 -1.63 -17.34 -4.92
C MET A 62 -0.28 -17.04 -4.27
N LYS A 63 0.75 -16.74 -5.07
CA LYS A 63 2.03 -16.22 -4.56
C LYS A 63 2.01 -14.72 -4.40
N LEU A 64 1.20 -13.96 -5.13
CA LEU A 64 1.17 -12.49 -5.13
C LEU A 64 0.61 -11.87 -3.83
N GLY A 65 0.46 -12.66 -2.77
CA GLY A 65 -0.03 -12.20 -1.47
C GLY A 65 0.71 -10.98 -0.97
N VAL A 66 0.00 -9.88 -0.73
CA VAL A 66 0.34 -8.93 0.33
C VAL A 66 0.00 -9.65 1.64
N GLU A 67 0.84 -10.61 2.02
CA GLU A 67 0.63 -11.32 3.28
C GLU A 67 0.72 -10.36 4.44
N SER A 68 0.06 -10.71 5.55
CA SER A 68 -0.09 -9.85 6.70
C SER A 68 1.22 -9.16 7.08
N PHE A 69 1.26 -7.83 6.88
CA PHE A 69 1.99 -6.95 7.80
C PHE A 69 1.49 -7.17 9.26
N VAL A 70 0.34 -7.84 9.41
CA VAL A 70 -0.43 -8.14 10.63
C VAL A 70 0.20 -9.16 11.59
N TYR A 71 1.41 -9.69 11.34
CA TYR A 71 2.03 -10.54 12.36
C TYR A 71 2.44 -9.80 13.64
N ASN A 72 2.29 -8.47 13.75
CA ASN A 72 2.39 -7.85 15.08
C ASN A 72 1.92 -6.40 15.32
N GLN A 73 1.21 -5.63 14.47
CA GLN A 73 1.06 -4.17 14.75
C GLN A 73 -0.22 -3.44 14.37
N GLN A 74 -0.48 -2.42 15.20
CA GLN A 74 -1.56 -1.42 15.27
C GLN A 74 -1.66 -0.44 14.07
N GLY A 75 -1.08 -0.79 12.91
CA GLY A 75 -1.23 -0.07 11.64
C GLY A 75 -0.02 -0.13 10.69
N TYR A 76 -0.27 -0.03 9.38
CA TYR A 76 0.77 0.08 8.34
C TYR A 76 0.39 1.08 7.24
N SER A 77 1.41 1.64 6.57
CA SER A 77 1.24 2.43 5.36
C SER A 77 2.24 1.97 4.30
N PHE A 78 1.78 1.94 3.06
CA PHE A 78 2.48 1.38 1.92
C PHE A 78 2.21 2.21 0.68
N MET A 79 3.21 2.31 -0.19
CA MET A 79 3.08 2.88 -1.53
C MET A 79 3.79 1.98 -2.54
N ALA A 80 3.16 1.73 -3.69
CA ALA A 80 3.81 1.12 -4.84
C ALA A 80 3.74 2.06 -6.06
N VAL A 81 4.84 2.13 -6.82
CA VAL A 81 4.88 2.82 -8.12
C VAL A 81 5.55 1.93 -9.15
N ARG A 82 4.95 1.83 -10.34
CA ARG A 82 5.47 1.00 -11.44
C ARG A 82 6.57 1.74 -12.18
N THR A 83 7.70 1.87 -11.50
CA THR A 83 8.93 2.56 -11.95
C THR A 83 10.15 1.83 -11.38
N PRO A 84 11.29 1.77 -12.09
CA PRO A 84 12.53 1.24 -11.54
C PRO A 84 13.00 1.94 -10.26
N ILE A 85 13.48 1.13 -9.30
CA ILE A 85 13.88 1.63 -7.96
C ILE A 85 14.94 2.72 -8.00
N ASP A 86 15.87 2.69 -8.97
CA ASP A 86 16.90 3.74 -9.11
C ASP A 86 16.28 5.13 -9.35
N GLN A 87 15.22 5.21 -10.15
CA GLN A 87 14.56 6.49 -10.46
C GLN A 87 13.79 7.01 -9.25
N VAL A 88 13.08 6.11 -8.57
CA VAL A 88 12.31 6.44 -7.35
C VAL A 88 13.26 6.84 -6.22
N ALA A 89 14.36 6.10 -6.04
CA ALA A 89 15.44 6.40 -5.09
C ALA A 89 16.03 7.79 -5.33
N ALA A 90 16.36 8.13 -6.57
CA ALA A 90 16.90 9.44 -6.91
C ALA A 90 15.93 10.58 -6.56
N LYS A 91 14.64 10.41 -6.83
CA LYS A 91 13.60 11.39 -6.49
C LYS A 91 13.36 11.49 -4.99
N LEU A 92 13.31 10.37 -4.28
CA LEU A 92 13.19 10.36 -2.83
C LEU A 92 14.38 11.07 -2.17
N LYS A 93 15.62 10.77 -2.56
CA LYS A 93 16.81 11.44 -2.03
C LYS A 93 16.78 12.96 -2.19
N ALA A 94 16.26 13.45 -3.30
CA ALA A 94 16.18 14.88 -3.60
C ALA A 94 15.00 15.59 -2.90
N ARG A 95 14.03 14.82 -2.36
CA ARG A 95 12.79 15.34 -1.82
C ARG A 95 13.03 16.13 -0.52
N PRO A 96 12.46 17.36 -0.39
CA PRO A 96 12.40 18.05 0.88
C PRO A 96 11.69 17.21 1.95
N GLY A 97 12.32 17.04 3.12
CA GLY A 97 11.76 16.27 4.22
C GLY A 97 12.38 14.87 4.40
N VAL A 98 13.19 14.40 3.45
CA VAL A 98 14.08 13.25 3.70
C VAL A 98 15.22 13.70 4.61
N ALA A 99 15.28 13.13 5.81
CA ALA A 99 16.32 13.44 6.80
C ALA A 99 17.56 12.58 6.62
N GLN A 100 17.38 11.33 6.20
CA GLN A 100 18.45 10.36 5.97
C GLN A 100 18.04 9.39 4.87
N TYR A 101 19.02 8.96 4.09
CA TYR A 101 18.86 7.94 3.06
C TYR A 101 20.09 7.03 3.05
N GLU A 102 19.88 5.72 3.02
CA GLU A 102 20.93 4.69 2.94
C GLU A 102 20.57 3.65 1.89
N GLU A 103 21.48 3.36 0.96
CA GLU A 103 21.26 2.40 -0.12
C GLU A 103 21.64 0.98 0.26
N SER A 104 21.00 0.01 -0.36
CA SER A 104 21.40 -1.40 -0.33
C SER A 104 21.51 -1.99 1.08
N VAL A 105 20.57 -1.60 1.95
CA VAL A 105 20.44 -2.17 3.28
C VAL A 105 20.00 -3.63 3.17
N LYS A 106 20.60 -4.49 4.00
CA LYS A 106 20.36 -5.92 3.92
C LYS A 106 19.16 -6.31 4.79
N PRO A 107 18.07 -6.87 4.22
CA PRO A 107 16.98 -7.40 5.01
C PRO A 107 17.43 -8.62 5.82
N LEU A 108 16.87 -8.77 7.02
CA LEU A 108 17.13 -9.91 7.91
C LEU A 108 15.96 -10.90 7.86
N ARG A 109 16.25 -12.17 8.17
CA ARG A 109 15.21 -13.18 8.31
C ARG A 109 14.34 -12.83 9.51
N MET A 110 13.02 -12.90 9.35
CA MET A 110 12.05 -12.65 10.41
C MET A 110 12.35 -13.48 11.67
N VAL A 111 12.23 -12.85 12.85
CA VAL A 111 12.44 -13.49 14.16
C VAL A 111 11.24 -13.24 15.07
N LYS A 112 10.95 -14.18 15.95
CA LYS A 112 9.87 -14.01 16.95
C LYS A 112 10.28 -13.00 18.01
N GLY A 113 9.34 -12.14 18.43
CA GLY A 113 9.55 -11.18 19.50
C GLY A 113 10.43 -9.99 19.12
N ALA A 114 10.54 -9.68 17.82
CA ALA A 114 11.15 -8.43 17.39
C ALA A 114 10.32 -7.24 17.92
N GLU A 115 10.95 -6.37 18.70
CA GLU A 115 10.32 -5.16 19.21
C GLU A 115 10.26 -4.10 18.12
N VAL A 116 9.16 -3.34 18.10
CA VAL A 116 9.08 -2.09 17.36
C VAL A 116 9.10 -0.97 18.38
N GLN A 117 9.93 0.01 18.14
CA GLN A 117 9.93 1.25 18.91
C GLN A 117 9.64 2.38 17.93
N PRO A 118 8.47 3.04 18.03
CA PRO A 118 8.19 4.19 17.19
C PRO A 118 9.13 5.34 17.52
N ASP A 119 9.47 6.12 16.50
CA ASP A 119 9.94 7.48 16.67
C ASP A 119 8.80 8.44 16.30
N GLU A 120 8.41 9.30 17.22
CA GLU A 120 7.32 10.26 17.00
C GLU A 120 7.74 11.42 16.09
N LYS A 121 9.04 11.65 15.89
CA LYS A 121 9.58 12.79 15.14
C LYS A 121 9.88 12.45 13.69
N VAL A 122 10.11 11.18 13.39
CA VAL A 122 10.45 10.70 12.05
C VAL A 122 9.70 9.40 11.74
N ARG A 123 9.50 9.12 10.45
CA ARG A 123 9.05 7.82 9.96
C ARG A 123 10.23 7.07 9.39
N HIS A 124 10.47 5.89 9.95
CA HIS A 124 11.42 4.93 9.41
C HIS A 124 10.72 4.11 8.33
N THR A 125 11.23 4.21 7.11
CA THR A 125 10.63 3.60 5.92
C THR A 125 11.68 2.87 5.10
N PHE A 126 11.24 1.89 4.31
CA PHE A 126 12.12 1.17 3.39
C PHE A 126 11.54 1.19 1.99
N LEU A 127 12.37 1.61 1.02
CA LEU A 127 12.09 1.46 -0.40
C LEU A 127 12.64 0.11 -0.85
N VAL A 128 11.79 -0.75 -1.41
CA VAL A 128 12.07 -2.15 -1.69
C VAL A 128 11.80 -2.45 -3.16
N GLN A 129 12.68 -3.24 -3.75
CA GLN A 129 12.47 -3.91 -5.04
C GLN A 129 12.49 -5.42 -4.80
N MET A 130 11.44 -6.09 -5.27
CA MET A 130 11.31 -7.53 -5.20
C MET A 130 11.87 -8.18 -6.48
N ARG A 131 12.51 -9.35 -6.36
CA ARG A 131 13.03 -10.08 -7.53
C ARG A 131 11.95 -10.53 -8.51
N ASP A 132 10.77 -10.85 -7.97
CA ASP A 132 9.66 -11.41 -8.75
C ASP A 132 8.72 -10.33 -9.33
N SER A 133 8.88 -9.07 -8.89
CA SER A 133 8.15 -7.89 -9.39
C SER A 133 9.11 -6.69 -9.59
N PRO A 134 10.18 -6.82 -10.40
CA PRO A 134 11.25 -5.83 -10.48
C PRO A 134 10.82 -4.47 -11.09
N GLU A 135 9.68 -4.44 -11.79
CA GLU A 135 9.07 -3.24 -12.36
C GLU A 135 8.42 -2.32 -11.31
N TRP A 136 8.18 -2.84 -10.11
CA TRP A 136 7.58 -2.09 -9.01
C TRP A 136 8.63 -1.65 -7.99
N SER A 137 8.52 -0.39 -7.59
CA SER A 137 9.22 0.17 -6.44
C SER A 137 8.23 0.40 -5.32
N VAL A 138 8.55 -0.11 -4.14
CA VAL A 138 7.61 -0.20 -3.03
C VAL A 138 8.18 0.51 -1.82
N LEU A 139 7.50 1.51 -1.29
CA LEU A 139 7.84 2.12 -0.01
C LEU A 139 6.94 1.53 1.07
N ILE A 140 7.54 0.98 2.13
CA ILE A 140 6.81 0.42 3.28
C ILE A 140 7.15 1.23 4.53
N GLN A 141 6.11 1.53 5.30
CA GLN A 141 6.18 2.21 6.58
C GLN A 141 5.38 1.43 7.62
N THR A 142 6.01 1.12 8.75
CA THR A 142 5.32 0.61 9.92
C THR A 142 4.97 1.78 10.84
N VAL A 143 3.70 1.89 11.23
CA VAL A 143 3.23 2.95 12.14
C VAL A 143 2.72 2.31 13.42
N HIS A 144 3.42 2.53 14.52
CA HIS A 144 2.95 2.05 15.82
C HIS A 144 1.67 2.79 16.27
N TRP A 145 1.52 4.04 15.81
CA TRP A 145 0.30 4.84 15.90
C TRP A 145 0.09 5.43 14.52
N PHE A 146 -0.97 4.99 13.84
CA PHE A 146 -1.35 5.60 12.57
C PHE A 146 -1.81 7.03 12.85
N HIS A 147 -1.12 8.00 12.24
CA HIS A 147 -1.62 9.36 12.18
C HIS A 147 -2.15 9.58 10.77
N SER A 148 -3.25 10.31 10.64
CA SER A 148 -3.84 10.63 9.35
C SER A 148 -2.91 11.44 8.42
N CYS A 149 -1.81 12.00 8.93
CA CYS A 149 -0.74 12.56 8.09
C CYS A 149 0.06 11.48 7.32
N ASP A 150 0.06 10.23 7.78
CA ASP A 150 0.76 9.10 7.17
C ASP A 150 0.03 8.62 5.89
N SER A 151 -1.30 8.57 5.85
CA SER A 151 -2.07 8.33 4.61
C SER A 151 -1.90 9.45 3.60
N VAL A 152 -1.98 10.70 4.06
CA VAL A 152 -1.80 11.88 3.20
C VAL A 152 -0.42 11.88 2.56
N MET A 153 0.64 11.58 3.33
CA MET A 153 2.00 11.50 2.82
C MET A 153 2.16 10.39 1.77
N GLY A 154 1.68 9.18 2.06
CA GLY A 154 1.73 8.04 1.13
C GLY A 154 1.01 8.33 -0.17
N THR A 155 -0.20 8.88 -0.09
CA THR A 155 -1.05 9.24 -1.23
C THR A 155 -0.42 10.34 -2.08
N ALA A 156 0.03 11.42 -1.45
CA ALA A 156 0.69 12.52 -2.16
C ALA A 156 1.93 12.03 -2.89
N LEU A 157 2.74 11.18 -2.26
CA LEU A 157 3.92 10.60 -2.88
C LEU A 157 3.55 9.70 -4.07
N ALA A 158 2.54 8.84 -3.93
CA ALA A 158 2.06 7.96 -5.00
C ALA A 158 1.62 8.76 -6.23
N CYS A 159 0.73 9.74 -6.03
CA CYS A 159 0.20 10.57 -7.10
C CYS A 159 1.28 11.42 -7.76
N ALA A 160 2.20 11.99 -6.98
CA ALA A 160 3.32 12.75 -7.53
C ALA A 160 4.24 11.89 -8.40
N LEU A 161 4.64 10.70 -7.92
CA LEU A 161 5.53 9.80 -8.66
C LEU A 161 4.82 9.22 -9.90
N SER A 162 3.52 8.94 -9.78
CA SER A 162 2.65 8.55 -10.89
C SER A 162 2.64 9.61 -12.00
N LYS A 163 2.51 10.89 -11.64
CA LYS A 163 2.59 12.02 -12.56
C LYS A 163 3.97 12.14 -13.22
N GLU A 164 5.02 12.15 -12.41
CA GLU A 164 6.39 12.34 -12.87
C GLU A 164 6.80 11.25 -13.88
N PHE A 165 6.51 9.99 -13.55
CA PHE A 165 6.91 8.85 -14.37
C PHE A 165 5.86 8.41 -15.38
N GLN A 166 4.72 9.12 -15.45
CA GLN A 166 3.60 8.79 -16.33
C GLN A 166 3.16 7.32 -16.21
N THR A 167 3.03 6.85 -14.97
CA THR A 167 2.82 5.43 -14.64
C THR A 167 1.66 5.23 -13.66
N LEU A 168 1.44 3.98 -13.25
CA LEU A 168 0.51 3.62 -12.19
C LEU A 168 1.22 3.66 -10.84
N ALA A 169 0.55 4.22 -9.84
CA ALA A 169 0.94 4.14 -8.44
C ALA A 169 -0.27 3.86 -7.56
N ALA A 170 -0.01 3.30 -6.38
CA ALA A 170 -0.99 3.06 -5.36
C ALA A 170 -0.42 3.46 -3.99
N ALA A 171 -1.27 4.04 -3.15
CA ALA A 171 -1.01 4.23 -1.73
C ALA A 171 -2.06 3.45 -0.96
N ALA A 172 -1.64 2.72 0.07
CA ALA A 172 -2.55 1.92 0.86
C ALA A 172 -2.14 1.96 2.32
N TRP A 173 -3.12 1.89 3.21
CA TRP A 173 -2.89 1.88 4.64
C TRP A 173 -3.98 1.08 5.34
N ASP A 174 -3.66 0.66 6.54
CA ASP A 174 -4.55 -0.09 7.41
C ASP A 174 -4.21 0.28 8.84
N ASP A 175 -5.22 0.53 9.65
CA ASP A 175 -5.04 0.67 11.09
C ASP A 175 -6.27 0.16 11.85
N ASP A 176 -6.05 -0.15 13.13
CA ASP A 176 -7.08 -0.75 14.01
C ASP A 176 -8.33 0.16 14.22
N PHE A 177 -8.28 1.43 13.83
CA PHE A 177 -9.37 2.41 13.97
C PHE A 177 -10.11 2.74 12.66
N SER A 178 -9.40 2.86 11.53
CA SER A 178 -9.95 3.33 10.25
C SER A 178 -10.14 2.23 9.20
N GLY A 179 -9.65 1.01 9.46
CA GLY A 179 -9.74 -0.11 8.53
C GLY A 179 -8.77 0.02 7.34
N SER A 180 -8.93 -0.84 6.34
CA SER A 180 -8.06 -0.85 5.15
C SER A 180 -8.51 0.21 4.13
N SER A 181 -7.56 0.89 3.51
CA SER A 181 -7.79 1.87 2.45
C SER A 181 -6.75 1.75 1.33
N LEU A 182 -7.16 2.09 0.10
CA LEU A 182 -6.35 2.08 -1.11
C LEU A 182 -6.73 3.27 -2.01
N ILE A 183 -5.73 4.04 -2.41
CA ILE A 183 -5.85 5.07 -3.44
C ILE A 183 -4.96 4.70 -4.61
N VAL A 184 -5.51 4.79 -5.82
CA VAL A 184 -4.81 4.50 -7.08
C VAL A 184 -4.67 5.78 -7.89
N CYS A 185 -3.45 6.09 -8.32
CA CYS A 185 -3.13 7.23 -9.18
C CYS A 185 -2.53 6.74 -10.51
N GLU A 186 -3.07 7.18 -11.65
CA GLU A 186 -2.49 6.94 -12.97
C GLU A 186 -2.13 8.26 -13.64
N LYS A 187 -0.85 8.42 -14.03
CA LYS A 187 -0.30 9.64 -14.64
C LYS A 187 -0.62 10.90 -13.84
N GLY A 188 -0.70 10.77 -12.51
CA GLY A 188 -1.03 11.86 -11.59
C GLY A 188 -2.52 12.10 -11.35
N ASN A 189 -3.41 11.41 -12.07
CA ASN A 189 -4.84 11.50 -11.84
C ASN A 189 -5.29 10.36 -10.92
N GLN A 190 -5.99 10.70 -9.84
CA GLN A 190 -6.64 9.70 -9.00
C GLN A 190 -7.70 8.95 -9.83
N GLN A 191 -7.58 7.63 -9.91
CA GLN A 191 -8.47 6.78 -10.71
C GLN A 191 -9.50 6.08 -9.82
N ALA A 192 -9.11 5.68 -8.61
CA ALA A 192 -9.97 4.99 -7.67
C ALA A 192 -9.53 5.29 -6.23
N ALA A 193 -10.51 5.46 -5.34
CA ALA A 193 -10.33 5.32 -3.90
C ALA A 193 -11.22 4.16 -3.46
N ILE A 194 -10.62 3.17 -2.81
CA ILE A 194 -11.31 2.13 -2.07
C ILE A 194 -11.04 2.49 -0.61
N SER A 195 -12.05 3.04 0.04
CA SER A 195 -11.99 3.52 1.43
C SER A 195 -13.32 3.09 2.03
N ASP A 196 -13.31 2.15 2.96
CA ASP A 196 -14.55 1.73 3.61
C ASP A 196 -14.40 1.69 5.13
N GLU A 197 -15.21 2.52 5.77
CA GLU A 197 -15.59 2.43 7.19
C GLU A 197 -16.49 1.21 7.47
N GLY A 198 -16.81 0.40 6.45
CA GLY A 198 -17.67 -0.79 6.51
C GLY A 198 -16.88 -2.10 6.48
N GLU A 199 -16.99 -2.88 7.55
CA GLU A 199 -16.12 -4.02 7.91
C GLU A 199 -16.05 -5.22 6.93
N GLU A 200 -16.82 -5.28 5.83
CA GLU A 200 -16.97 -6.53 5.05
C GLU A 200 -16.46 -6.52 3.59
N ASP A 201 -16.48 -5.41 2.83
CA ASP A 201 -16.19 -5.44 1.37
C ASP A 201 -14.88 -4.72 0.94
N GLY A 202 -14.36 -3.76 1.72
CA GLY A 202 -13.24 -2.90 1.31
C GLY A 202 -11.89 -3.62 1.18
N TRP A 203 -11.66 -4.64 2.01
CA TRP A 203 -10.43 -5.43 1.98
C TRP A 203 -10.35 -6.29 0.70
N GLU A 204 -11.47 -6.74 0.14
CA GLU A 204 -11.49 -7.53 -1.10
C GLU A 204 -10.98 -6.73 -2.29
N GLY A 205 -11.49 -5.50 -2.46
CA GLY A 205 -11.08 -4.59 -3.53
C GLY A 205 -9.61 -4.17 -3.41
N PHE A 206 -9.13 -4.00 -2.17
CA PHE A 206 -7.70 -3.82 -1.90
C PHE A 206 -6.87 -4.98 -2.47
N TYR A 207 -7.16 -6.23 -2.10
CA TYR A 207 -6.36 -7.38 -2.52
C TYR A 207 -6.49 -7.68 -4.01
N GLU A 208 -7.70 -7.52 -4.55
CA GLU A 208 -7.98 -7.65 -5.98
C GLU A 208 -7.05 -6.76 -6.79
N PHE A 209 -6.97 -5.45 -6.49
CA PHE A 209 -6.10 -4.52 -7.20
C PHE A 209 -4.64 -5.01 -7.25
N PHE A 210 -4.07 -5.43 -6.11
CA PHE A 210 -2.66 -5.90 -6.09
C PHE A 210 -2.45 -7.18 -6.89
N TYR A 211 -3.40 -8.11 -6.86
CA TYR A 211 -3.34 -9.33 -7.67
C TYR A 211 -3.45 -9.02 -9.16
N GLU A 212 -4.32 -8.09 -9.57
CA GLU A 212 -4.42 -7.64 -10.96
C GLU A 212 -3.12 -7.00 -11.45
N GLN A 213 -2.44 -6.24 -10.59
CA GLN A 213 -1.21 -5.54 -10.93
C GLN A 213 0.05 -6.41 -10.84
N GLY A 214 -0.05 -7.67 -10.41
CA GLY A 214 1.12 -8.54 -10.30
C GLY A 214 2.07 -8.16 -9.16
N ILE A 215 1.62 -7.37 -8.19
CA ILE A 215 2.48 -6.85 -7.13
C ILE A 215 2.67 -7.94 -6.07
N TYR A 216 3.90 -8.40 -5.91
CA TYR A 216 4.27 -9.33 -4.83
C TYR A 216 4.95 -8.58 -3.68
N LEU A 217 4.37 -8.64 -2.48
CA LEU A 217 5.05 -8.20 -1.25
C LEU A 217 5.14 -9.37 -0.29
N PRO A 218 6.33 -9.94 -0.06
CA PRO A 218 6.46 -10.97 0.95
C PRO A 218 6.13 -10.36 2.31
N GLU A 219 5.90 -11.21 3.32
CA GLU A 219 5.77 -10.74 4.69
C GLU A 219 7.03 -9.94 5.07
N LEU A 220 6.88 -8.62 5.11
CA LEU A 220 7.92 -7.65 5.46
C LEU A 220 7.52 -6.97 6.76
N PHE A 221 8.50 -6.67 7.58
CA PHE A 221 8.26 -6.09 8.90
C PHE A 221 9.41 -5.18 9.27
N ILE A 222 9.11 -3.97 9.76
CA ILE A 222 10.13 -3.06 10.25
C ILE A 222 10.14 -3.15 11.78
N ALA A 223 11.28 -3.51 12.35
CA ALA A 223 11.49 -3.53 13.80
C ALA A 223 12.66 -2.64 14.20
N THR A 224 12.84 -2.45 15.50
CA THR A 224 13.96 -1.69 16.05
C THR A 224 14.84 -2.61 16.89
N SER A 225 16.13 -2.69 16.57
CA SER A 225 17.12 -3.38 17.40
C SER A 225 18.16 -2.40 17.88
N LYS A 226 18.25 -2.22 19.21
CA LYS A 226 19.18 -1.26 19.84
C LYS A 226 19.07 0.16 19.24
N GLY A 227 17.85 0.62 18.96
CA GLY A 227 17.58 1.91 18.34
C GLY A 227 17.84 2.00 16.83
N THR A 228 18.19 0.89 16.17
CA THR A 228 18.39 0.84 14.71
C THR A 228 17.20 0.19 14.04
N PRO A 229 16.54 0.84 13.07
CA PRO A 229 15.49 0.23 12.26
C PRO A 229 16.04 -0.90 11.39
N ILE A 230 15.34 -2.02 11.34
CA ILE A 230 15.70 -3.21 10.59
C ILE A 230 14.51 -3.67 9.77
N LEU A 231 14.72 -3.86 8.47
CA LEU A 231 13.78 -4.56 7.60
C LEU A 231 13.94 -6.07 7.78
N TYR A 232 12.90 -6.70 8.30
CA TYR A 232 12.74 -8.15 8.34
C TYR A 232 11.91 -8.62 7.16
N ALA A 233 12.29 -9.77 6.61
CA ALA A 233 11.55 -10.45 5.56
C ALA A 233 11.35 -11.92 5.92
N ALA A 234 10.18 -12.47 5.60
CA ALA A 234 9.95 -13.91 5.66
C ALA A 234 10.95 -14.66 4.78
N ASP A 235 11.31 -14.14 3.60
CA ASP A 235 12.40 -14.66 2.80
C ASP A 235 13.31 -13.54 2.24
N PRO A 236 14.44 -13.23 2.90
CA PRO A 236 15.36 -12.19 2.45
C PRO A 236 15.91 -12.40 1.04
N ALA A 237 15.95 -13.65 0.53
CA ALA A 237 16.47 -13.93 -0.80
C ALA A 237 15.59 -13.35 -1.91
N LYS A 238 14.30 -13.12 -1.65
CA LYS A 238 13.36 -12.54 -2.61
C LYS A 238 13.51 -11.03 -2.76
N VAL A 239 14.09 -10.35 -1.77
CA VAL A 239 14.37 -8.91 -1.85
C VAL A 239 15.59 -8.72 -2.75
N GLN A 240 15.40 -8.01 -3.85
CA GLN A 240 16.49 -7.67 -4.78
C GLN A 240 17.33 -6.52 -4.22
N ARG A 241 16.63 -5.49 -3.74
CA ARG A 241 17.22 -4.28 -3.16
C ARG A 241 16.29 -3.74 -2.09
N ALA A 242 16.86 -3.20 -1.03
CA ALA A 242 16.17 -2.35 -0.09
C ALA A 242 17.05 -1.12 0.17
N ASP A 243 16.43 0.04 0.24
CA ASP A 243 17.03 1.29 0.67
C ASP A 243 16.27 1.80 1.90
N TYR A 244 16.99 2.32 2.88
CA TYR A 244 16.42 2.85 4.11
C TYR A 244 16.24 4.37 3.99
N VAL A 245 15.05 4.85 4.35
CA VAL A 245 14.65 6.25 4.20
C VAL A 245 14.03 6.74 5.50
N VAL A 246 14.52 7.88 6.00
CA VAL A 246 13.92 8.57 7.14
C VAL A 246 13.16 9.78 6.64
N LEU A 247 11.84 9.74 6.79
CA LEU A 247 10.95 10.86 6.46
C LEU A 247 10.68 11.66 7.73
N LYS A 248 10.73 12.99 7.65
CA LYS A 248 10.26 13.81 8.77
C LYS A 248 8.74 13.72 8.85
N VAL A 249 8.23 13.48 10.05
CA VAL A 249 6.78 13.58 10.30
C VAL A 249 6.43 15.07 10.16
N PRO A 250 5.42 15.43 9.35
CA PRO A 250 4.89 16.78 9.37
C PRO A 250 4.51 17.12 10.81
N ARG A 251 4.88 18.31 11.31
CA ARG A 251 4.49 18.70 12.68
C ARG A 251 2.97 18.55 12.83
N GLU A 252 2.51 18.07 13.99
CA GLU A 252 1.08 18.08 14.31
C GLU A 252 0.53 19.46 13.99
N VAL A 253 -0.53 19.47 13.17
CA VAL A 253 -1.34 20.65 12.98
C VAL A 253 -2.01 20.89 14.33
N GLU A 254 -1.52 21.84 15.13
CA GLU A 254 -2.22 22.28 16.34
C GLU A 254 -3.61 22.80 15.95
N SER A 255 -4.61 21.93 16.05
CA SER A 255 -5.99 22.22 15.73
C SER A 255 -6.86 21.66 16.85
N GLN A 256 -7.63 22.55 17.49
CA GLN A 256 -8.62 22.15 18.48
C GLN A 256 -9.91 21.68 17.80
N GLY A 257 -9.85 20.56 17.08
CA GLY A 257 -11.02 19.98 16.44
C GLY A 257 -10.80 18.53 15.97
N PRO A 258 -11.69 17.58 16.33
CA PRO A 258 -11.50 16.15 16.07
C PRO A 258 -11.64 15.69 14.61
N HIS A 259 -12.03 16.56 13.67
CA HIS A 259 -12.44 16.17 12.30
C HIS A 259 -11.67 16.87 11.16
N VAL A 260 -10.45 17.37 11.40
CA VAL A 260 -9.77 18.21 10.40
C VAL A 260 -9.17 17.41 9.24
N VAL A 261 -8.77 16.15 9.43
CA VAL A 261 -8.17 15.37 8.34
C VAL A 261 -9.20 14.69 7.44
N GLU A 262 -10.32 14.21 8.01
CA GLU A 262 -11.53 13.87 7.23
C GLU A 262 -11.99 15.06 6.38
N LYS A 263 -12.03 16.27 6.97
CA LYS A 263 -12.46 17.47 6.24
C LYS A 263 -11.46 17.95 5.19
N VAL A 264 -10.16 17.70 5.36
CA VAL A 264 -9.14 18.01 4.34
C VAL A 264 -9.16 17.00 3.18
N GLY A 265 -9.47 15.73 3.46
CA GLY A 265 -9.76 14.71 2.43
C GLY A 265 -11.02 15.04 1.65
N MET A 266 -12.13 15.30 2.35
CA MET A 266 -13.40 15.73 1.74
C MET A 266 -13.27 17.08 0.98
N MET A 267 -12.36 17.97 1.40
CA MET A 267 -12.01 19.20 0.68
C MET A 267 -11.33 18.93 -0.66
N ALA A 268 -10.38 17.98 -0.69
CA ALA A 268 -9.69 17.62 -1.92
C ALA A 268 -10.67 17.01 -2.93
N GLU A 269 -11.64 16.23 -2.44
CA GLU A 269 -12.75 15.67 -3.22
C GLU A 269 -13.70 16.76 -3.75
N ALA A 270 -14.15 17.69 -2.89
CA ALA A 270 -15.05 18.77 -3.31
C ALA A 270 -14.42 19.73 -4.34
N ILE A 271 -13.11 19.98 -4.24
CA ILE A 271 -12.34 20.79 -5.20
C ILE A 271 -12.14 20.03 -6.52
N ALA A 272 -11.93 18.70 -6.47
CA ALA A 272 -11.84 17.86 -7.66
C ALA A 272 -13.18 17.74 -8.41
N GLU A 273 -14.31 17.88 -7.71
CA GLU A 273 -15.67 17.81 -8.28
C GLU A 273 -16.27 19.16 -8.71
N GLY A 274 -15.54 20.28 -8.51
CA GLY A 274 -15.98 21.61 -8.96
C GLY A 274 -17.20 22.15 -8.22
N LEU A 275 -17.36 21.79 -6.94
CA LEU A 275 -18.44 22.27 -6.08
C LEU A 275 -17.99 23.55 -5.36
N ASP A 276 -18.27 24.70 -5.98
CA ASP A 276 -17.86 26.04 -5.55
C ASP A 276 -18.50 26.53 -4.22
N ASP A 277 -17.67 26.96 -3.28
CA ASP A 277 -17.58 28.37 -2.79
C ASP A 277 -16.29 28.54 -1.95
N GLU A 278 -15.17 28.73 -2.67
CA GLU A 278 -13.83 28.92 -2.11
C GLU A 278 -13.77 30.15 -1.16
N GLU A 279 -14.57 31.18 -1.39
CA GLU A 279 -14.52 32.45 -0.67
C GLU A 279 -15.21 32.37 0.71
N ALA A 280 -16.35 31.67 0.79
CA ALA A 280 -17.02 31.37 2.07
C ALA A 280 -16.18 30.45 2.97
N PHE A 281 -15.43 29.53 2.35
CA PHE A 281 -14.54 28.60 3.03
C PHE A 281 -13.24 29.27 3.53
N MET A 282 -12.62 30.13 2.70
CA MET A 282 -11.45 30.94 3.07
C MET A 282 -11.72 31.85 4.28
N GLY A 283 -12.97 32.24 4.53
CA GLY A 283 -13.37 32.98 5.72
C GLY A 283 -13.34 32.18 7.04
N HIS A 284 -13.31 30.84 6.99
CA HIS A 284 -13.41 29.96 8.18
C HIS A 284 -12.10 29.24 8.52
N MET A 285 -11.12 29.23 7.62
CA MET A 285 -9.81 28.61 7.82
C MET A 285 -8.79 29.64 8.31
N ARG A 286 -8.09 29.32 9.41
CA ARG A 286 -6.92 30.13 9.82
C ARG A 286 -5.85 29.99 8.74
N GLU A 287 -5.27 31.11 8.32
CA GLU A 287 -4.21 31.21 7.29
C GLU A 287 -3.06 30.20 7.49
N GLY A 288 -2.77 29.82 8.74
CA GLY A 288 -1.75 28.81 9.08
C GLY A 288 -2.08 27.38 8.64
N ILE A 289 -3.35 26.96 8.67
CA ILE A 289 -3.78 25.60 8.26
C ILE A 289 -3.74 25.50 6.74
N TRP A 290 -4.18 26.55 6.04
CA TRP A 290 -4.09 26.63 4.59
C TRP A 290 -2.65 26.57 4.09
N ARG A 291 -1.73 27.32 4.72
CA ARG A 291 -0.29 27.22 4.39
C ARG A 291 0.30 25.84 4.66
N GLN A 292 -0.21 25.08 5.62
CA GLN A 292 0.27 23.72 5.91
C GLN A 292 -0.28 22.70 4.91
N ALA A 293 -1.56 22.79 4.54
CA ALA A 293 -2.13 22.00 3.45
C ALA A 293 -1.42 22.29 2.12
N GLN A 294 -1.20 23.57 1.81
CA GLN A 294 -0.39 24.00 0.67
C GLN A 294 1.07 23.53 0.77
N ALA A 295 1.67 23.48 1.96
CA ALA A 295 3.02 22.95 2.14
C ALA A 295 3.09 21.43 1.98
N ILE A 296 2.03 20.69 2.32
CA ILE A 296 1.91 19.24 2.08
C ILE A 296 1.68 18.97 0.59
N LEU A 297 0.82 19.74 -0.06
CA LEU A 297 0.57 19.70 -1.51
C LEU A 297 1.83 20.11 -2.29
N ALA A 298 2.52 21.18 -1.89
CA ALA A 298 3.80 21.61 -2.45
C ALA A 298 4.95 20.66 -2.08
N ALA A 299 4.90 19.95 -0.95
CA ALA A 299 5.81 18.84 -0.69
C ALA A 299 5.51 17.66 -1.62
N GLY A 300 4.28 17.51 -2.11
CA GLY A 300 3.89 16.61 -3.20
C GLY A 300 4.27 17.12 -4.60
N GLU A 301 4.73 18.36 -4.75
CA GLU A 301 5.26 18.87 -6.02
C GLU A 301 6.77 18.58 -6.12
N PHE A 302 7.16 17.96 -7.24
CA PHE A 302 8.55 17.69 -7.62
C PHE A 302 9.21 18.90 -8.28
#